data_AF-A0A3D4P9X9-F1
#
_entry.id   AF-A0A3D4P9X9-F1
#
_cell.length_a   1.000
_cell.length_b   1.000
_cell.length_c   1.000
_cell.angle_alpha   90.00
_cell.angle_beta   90.00
_cell.angle_gamma   90.00
#
_symmetry.space_group_name_H-M   'P 1'
#
loop_
_entity.id
_entity.type
_entity.pdbx_description
1 polymer ?
#
loop_
_entity_poly.entity_id
_entity_poly.type
_entity_poly.pdbx_seq_one_letter_code
_entity_poly.pdbx_strand_id
1 'polypeptide(L)'
;KRVIILADRGFGKTDLARHCQQLRLDYVIRIKPNVRIDCEQHVGLLKTYEVRPGQCHVLHQARFRKHDPVIQQVVVKRTKSDTFYLVVPKNSR
;
A
#
# COMPACT_ATOMS: atom_id res chain seq x y z
N LYS A 1 1.44 22.30 10.80
CA LYS A 1 2.56 21.47 10.27
C LYS A 1 2.03 20.08 9.98
N ARG A 2 2.35 19.46 8.83
CA ARG A 2 1.92 18.10 8.46
C ARG A 2 3.05 17.12 8.78
N VAL A 3 2.75 16.05 9.51
CA VAL A 3 3.72 14.97 9.82
C VAL A 3 3.38 13.77 8.96
N ILE A 4 4.36 13.24 8.23
CA ILE A 4 4.20 12.05 7.39
C ILE A 4 5.17 10.98 7.90
N ILE A 5 4.65 9.80 8.23
CA ILE A 5 5.45 8.65 8.65
C ILE A 5 5.96 7.92 7.40
N LEU A 6 7.27 7.73 7.30
CA LEU A 6 7.90 6.91 6.27
C LEU A 6 8.40 5.62 6.89
N ALA A 7 8.02 4.47 6.34
CA ALA A 7 8.50 3.17 6.82
C ALA A 7 8.82 2.20 5.68
N ASP A 8 9.75 1.30 5.94
CA ASP A 8 10.18 0.27 4.99
C ASP A 8 9.67 -1.14 5.37
N ARG A 9 9.91 -2.10 4.48
CA ARG A 9 9.44 -3.49 4.47
C ARG A 9 9.74 -4.30 5.75
N GLY A 10 10.58 -3.81 6.66
CA GLY A 10 10.94 -4.45 7.93
C GLY A 10 9.92 -4.31 9.06
N PHE A 11 8.98 -3.37 8.98
CA PHE A 11 8.01 -3.13 10.07
C PHE A 11 6.76 -4.02 9.98
N GLY A 12 6.07 -4.19 11.11
CA GLY A 12 4.72 -4.78 11.20
C GLY A 12 3.68 -3.90 10.49
N LYS A 13 3.75 -3.89 9.15
CA LYS A 13 3.06 -2.94 8.25
C LYS A 13 1.58 -2.76 8.56
N THR A 14 0.88 -3.84 8.89
CA THR A 14 -0.55 -3.81 9.21
C THR A 14 -0.82 -3.08 10.52
N ASP A 15 -0.05 -3.39 11.58
CA ASP A 15 -0.25 -2.78 12.90
C ASP A 15 0.20 -1.32 12.89
N LEU A 16 1.32 -1.01 12.21
CA LEU A 16 1.75 0.37 11.98
C LEU A 16 0.69 1.16 11.21
N ALA A 17 0.18 0.62 10.10
CA ALA A 17 -0.86 1.30 9.32
C ALA A 17 -2.14 1.51 10.16
N ARG A 18 -2.58 0.49 10.92
CA ARG A 18 -3.73 0.58 11.82
C ARG A 18 -3.52 1.67 12.88
N HIS A 19 -2.35 1.70 13.50
CA HIS A 19 -2.01 2.70 14.51
C HIS A 19 -1.95 4.12 13.91
N CYS A 20 -1.34 4.28 12.73
CA CYS A 20 -1.36 5.55 12.00
C CYS A 20 -2.78 5.99 11.65
N GLN A 21 -3.66 5.07 11.24
CA GLN A 21 -5.07 5.38 10.97
C GLN A 21 -5.82 5.83 12.23
N GLN A 22 -5.62 5.15 13.36
CA GLN A 22 -6.22 5.52 14.64
C GLN A 22 -5.79 6.92 15.09
N LEU A 23 -4.50 7.24 14.94
CA LEU A 23 -3.92 8.54 15.29
C LEU A 23 -4.14 9.63 14.22
N ARG A 24 -4.79 9.29 13.08
CA ARG A 24 -4.99 10.20 11.94
C ARG A 24 -3.69 10.80 11.41
N LEU A 25 -2.62 10.01 11.40
CA LEU A 25 -1.32 10.39 10.83
C LEU A 25 -1.29 10.08 9.35
N ASP A 26 -0.61 10.92 8.58
CA ASP A 26 -0.25 10.59 7.21
C ASP A 26 0.92 9.60 7.19
N TYR A 27 0.93 8.69 6.23
CA TYR A 27 1.99 7.69 6.13
C TYR A 27 2.24 7.19 4.70
N VAL A 28 3.48 6.79 4.43
CA VAL A 28 3.86 6.03 3.23
C VAL A 28 4.71 4.87 3.68
N ILE A 29 4.22 3.66 3.44
CA ILE A 29 4.89 2.43 3.88
C ILE A 29 5.24 1.59 2.66
N ARG A 30 6.54 1.31 2.44
CA ARG A 30 6.97 0.39 1.39
C ARG A 30 6.68 -1.05 1.81
N ILE A 31 6.04 -1.82 0.93
CA ILE A 31 5.62 -3.19 1.18
C ILE A 31 6.31 -4.18 0.23
N LYS A 32 6.35 -5.45 0.63
CA LYS A 32 6.85 -6.52 -0.24
C LYS A 32 5.78 -6.86 -1.29
N PRO A 33 6.17 -7.32 -2.49
CA PRO A 33 5.23 -7.66 -3.56
C PRO A 33 4.47 -8.97 -3.31
N ASN A 34 4.92 -9.80 -2.36
CA ASN A 34 4.30 -11.08 -2.01
C ASN A 34 3.17 -10.96 -0.97
N VAL A 35 2.50 -9.81 -0.90
CA VAL A 35 1.32 -9.60 -0.05
C VAL A 35 0.05 -9.90 -0.84
N ARG A 36 -0.96 -10.49 -0.19
CA ARG A 36 -2.28 -10.63 -0.79
C ARG A 36 -3.09 -9.35 -0.56
N ILE A 37 -3.71 -8.87 -1.64
CA ILE A 37 -4.69 -7.79 -1.61
C ILE A 37 -6.00 -8.24 -2.25
N ASP A 38 -7.08 -7.59 -1.83
CA ASP A 38 -8.43 -7.79 -2.34
C ASP A 38 -9.09 -6.40 -2.50
N CYS A 39 -9.37 -6.04 -3.75
CA CYS A 39 -10.05 -4.83 -4.20
C CYS A 39 -10.71 -5.07 -5.56
N GLU A 40 -11.54 -4.13 -6.01
CA GLU A 40 -12.24 -4.20 -7.29
C GLU A 40 -11.29 -4.43 -8.48
N GLN A 41 -10.13 -3.76 -8.48
CA GLN A 41 -9.16 -3.86 -9.57
C GLN A 41 -8.27 -5.10 -9.51
N HIS A 42 -8.17 -5.77 -8.36
CA HIS A 42 -7.25 -6.91 -8.19
C HIS A 42 -7.58 -7.77 -6.96
N VAL A 43 -7.58 -9.09 -7.16
CA VAL A 43 -7.67 -10.07 -6.09
C VAL A 43 -6.53 -11.08 -6.24
N GLY A 44 -5.57 -11.07 -5.31
CA GLY A 44 -4.42 -11.97 -5.38
C GLY A 44 -3.15 -11.41 -4.77
N LEU A 45 -2.01 -11.98 -5.15
CA LEU A 45 -0.71 -11.44 -4.77
C LEU A 45 -0.47 -10.12 -5.51
N LEU A 46 0.05 -9.12 -4.83
CA LEU A 46 0.27 -7.80 -5.41
C LEU A 46 1.28 -7.84 -6.59
N LYS A 47 2.26 -8.75 -6.54
CA LYS A 47 3.23 -8.98 -7.62
C LYS A 47 2.61 -9.40 -8.96
N THR A 48 1.38 -9.89 -8.96
CA THR A 48 0.68 -10.33 -10.18
C THR A 48 -0.23 -9.23 -10.74
N TYR A 49 -0.29 -8.06 -10.09
CA TYR A 49 -0.94 -6.89 -10.64
C TYR A 49 -0.02 -6.24 -11.69
N GLU A 50 -0.45 -6.22 -12.94
CA GLU A 50 0.36 -5.71 -14.03
C GLU A 50 0.31 -4.19 -14.13
N VAL A 51 1.50 -3.60 -14.24
CA VAL A 51 1.69 -2.18 -14.56
C VAL A 51 2.81 -2.08 -15.58
N ARG A 52 2.67 -1.21 -16.57
CA ARG A 52 3.70 -0.96 -17.58
C ARG A 52 4.75 0.03 -17.06
N PRO A 53 6.00 0.00 -17.56
CA PRO A 53 6.99 1.02 -17.21
C PRO A 53 6.46 2.43 -17.43
N GLY A 54 6.64 3.31 -16.43
CA GLY A 54 6.14 4.68 -16.42
C GLY A 54 4.75 4.85 -15.80
N GLN A 55 4.00 3.76 -15.58
CA GLN A 55 2.67 3.84 -14.99
C GLN A 55 2.70 3.87 -13.45
N CYS A 56 1.68 4.50 -12.88
CA CYS A 56 1.42 4.61 -11.46
C CYS A 56 -0.07 4.41 -11.20
N HIS A 57 -0.44 3.31 -10.60
CA HIS A 57 -1.83 2.97 -10.29
C HIS A 57 -2.08 3.06 -8.79
N VAL A 58 -3.27 3.50 -8.42
CA VAL A 58 -3.75 3.50 -7.03
C VAL A 58 -4.89 2.49 -6.93
N LEU A 59 -4.67 1.45 -6.12
CA LEU A 59 -5.68 0.46 -5.79
C LEU A 59 -6.42 0.96 -4.56
N HIS A 60 -7.67 1.37 -4.78
CA HIS A 60 -8.52 1.95 -3.74
C HIS A 60 -9.22 0.86 -2.92
N GLN A 61 -9.48 1.15 -1.65
CA GLN A 61 -10.15 0.22 -0.71
C GLN A 61 -9.50 -1.18 -0.66
N ALA A 62 -8.18 -1.27 -0.83
CA ALA A 62 -7.48 -2.54 -0.80
C ALA A 62 -7.48 -3.12 0.62
N ARG A 63 -8.05 -4.31 0.77
CA ARG A 63 -7.94 -5.13 1.98
C ARG A 63 -6.55 -5.73 2.03
N PHE A 64 -5.71 -5.19 2.90
CA PHE A 64 -4.32 -5.60 3.02
C PHE A 64 -4.17 -6.72 4.07
N ARG A 65 -3.73 -7.91 3.61
CA ARG A 65 -3.63 -9.20 4.37
C ARG A 65 -4.94 -10.01 4.35
N LYS A 66 -4.82 -11.34 4.43
CA LYS A 66 -5.95 -12.29 4.39
C LYS A 66 -6.76 -12.32 5.70
N HIS A 67 -6.09 -12.22 6.85
CA HIS A 67 -6.71 -12.24 8.17
C HIS A 67 -6.54 -10.87 8.81
N ASP A 68 -7.64 -10.32 9.37
CA ASP A 68 -7.71 -8.98 9.95
C ASP A 68 -7.16 -7.87 9.01
N PRO A 69 -7.83 -7.68 7.85
CA PRO A 69 -7.34 -6.76 6.84
C PRO A 69 -7.48 -5.30 7.31
N VAL A 70 -6.44 -4.51 7.04
CA VAL A 70 -6.54 -3.05 7.10
C VAL A 70 -6.93 -2.55 5.71
N ILE A 71 -8.00 -1.75 5.63
CA ILE A 71 -8.44 -1.12 4.39
C ILE A 71 -7.61 0.14 4.15
N GLN A 72 -6.97 0.23 2.99
CA GLN A 72 -6.07 1.33 2.65
C GLN A 72 -5.88 1.46 1.14
N GLN A 73 -5.19 2.51 0.72
CA GLN A 73 -4.78 2.64 -0.67
C GLN A 73 -3.44 1.95 -0.88
N VAL A 74 -3.31 1.21 -1.98
CA VAL A 74 -2.03 0.62 -2.40
C VAL A 74 -1.60 1.26 -3.71
N VAL A 75 -0.47 1.94 -3.70
CA VAL A 75 0.15 2.52 -4.90
C VAL A 75 1.10 1.49 -5.50
N VAL A 76 0.93 1.20 -6.79
CA VAL A 76 1.85 0.41 -7.58
C VAL A 76 2.44 1.29 -8.67
N LYS A 77 3.75 1.56 -8.57
CA LYS A 77 4.48 2.40 -9.53
C LYS A 77 5.58 1.61 -10.19
N ARG A 78 5.59 1.55 -11.51
CA ARG A 78 6.67 0.88 -12.25
C ARG A 78 7.56 1.89 -12.95
N THR A 79 8.85 1.85 -12.65
CA THR A 79 9.88 2.59 -13.38
C THR A 79 10.42 1.74 -14.52
N LYS A 80 11.47 2.22 -15.22
CA LYS A 80 12.16 1.42 -16.25
C LYS A 80 12.84 0.17 -15.67
N SER A 81 13.28 0.23 -14.41
CA SER A 81 14.10 -0.80 -13.77
C SER A 81 13.40 -1.54 -12.62
N ASP A 82 12.37 -0.96 -12.03
CA ASP A 82 11.83 -1.43 -10.74
C ASP A 82 10.31 -1.25 -10.61
N THR A 83 9.72 -1.97 -9.66
CA THR A 83 8.32 -1.76 -9.25
C THR A 83 8.25 -1.48 -7.77
N PHE A 84 7.64 -0.35 -7.42
CA PHE A 84 7.41 0.11 -6.07
C PHE A 84 5.98 -0.18 -5.66
N TYR A 85 5.85 -0.73 -4.45
CA TYR A 85 4.57 -1.06 -3.83
C TYR A 85 4.51 -0.30 -2.51
N LEU A 86 3.56 0.62 -2.42
CA LEU A 86 3.42 1.51 -1.28
C LEU A 86 2.01 1.41 -0.72
N VAL A 87 1.91 1.51 0.59
CA VAL A 87 0.64 1.70 1.29
C VAL A 87 0.56 3.15 1.73
N VAL A 88 -0.59 3.77 1.47
CA VAL A 88 -0.87 5.18 1.83
C VAL A 88 -2.27 5.28 2.47
N PRO A 89 -2.54 6.33 3.28
CA PRO A 89 -3.83 6.49 3.94
C PRO A 89 -4.96 6.67 2.93
N LYS A 90 -6.18 6.32 3.36
CA LYS A 90 -7.41 6.41 2.55
C LYS A 90 -7.71 7.81 2.00
N ASN A 91 -7.22 8.86 2.66
CA ASN A 91 -7.47 10.26 2.34
C ASN A 91 -6.26 11.00 1.73
N SER A 92 -5.29 10.27 1.18
CA SER A 92 -4.16 10.88 0.47
C SER A 92 -4.72 11.62 -0.76
N ARG A 93 -4.76 12.96 -0.70
CA ARG A 93 -5.02 13.85 -1.84
C ARG A 93 -3.70 14.22 -2.48
#